data_AF-A0A2E9V962-F1
#
_entry.id   AF-A0A2E9V962-F1
#
_cell.length_a   1.000
_cell.length_b   1.000
_cell.length_c   1.000
_cell.angle_alpha   90.00
_cell.angle_beta   90.00
_cell.angle_gamma   90.00
#
_symmetry.space_group_name_H-M   'P 1'
#
loop_
_entity.id
_entity.type
_entity.pdbx_description
1 polymer ?
#
loop_
_entity_poly.entity_id
_entity_poly.type
_entity_poly.pdbx_seq_one_letter_code
_entity_poly.pdbx_strand_id
1 'polypeptide(L)'
;MERIESLEGKRIALLGLGISQIDYLISLENSKEWDETWGINSVAGALKCDRVFMMDPASRFLDSEDAGKQTKVMRKILPNIKVPIYSCELDERVPSIVDYPLQEVCNATKCAYMNNTVAYALAFAMWNKVGAIDLFGIDFSYRNDLHFAEAGRACVEFWLCKLMESGITVGVSPRSTVLDADVPADERLYGYHRLDKPLVAIPHKDSWIIAPNDKIEDLLKEHNMEIIQEAKPPEPYKG
;
A
#
# COMPACT_ATOMS: atom_id res chain seq x y z
N MET A 1 -22.34 -0.06 -9.06
CA MET A 1 -22.00 -1.32 -8.37
C MET A 1 -22.30 -1.18 -6.89
N GLU A 2 -22.73 -2.23 -6.20
CA GLU A 2 -22.93 -2.23 -4.74
C GLU A 2 -21.66 -2.63 -3.98
N ARG A 3 -21.60 -2.33 -2.68
CA ARG A 3 -20.48 -2.78 -1.83
C ARG A 3 -20.37 -4.30 -1.83
N ILE A 4 -19.15 -4.80 -1.71
CA ILE A 4 -18.88 -6.22 -1.59
C ILE A 4 -18.85 -6.54 -0.09
N GLU A 5 -19.98 -6.98 0.47
CA GLU A 5 -20.13 -7.23 1.91
C GLU A 5 -19.08 -8.19 2.47
N SER A 6 -18.63 -9.16 1.67
CA SER A 6 -17.58 -10.10 2.07
C SER A 6 -16.19 -9.47 2.25
N LEU A 7 -16.01 -8.19 1.91
CA LEU A 7 -14.77 -7.44 2.19
C LEU A 7 -14.76 -6.74 3.55
N GLU A 8 -15.92 -6.56 4.18
CA GLU A 8 -16.01 -5.83 5.45
C GLU A 8 -15.17 -6.54 6.52
N GLY A 9 -14.31 -5.78 7.20
CA GLY A 9 -13.44 -6.31 8.25
C GLY A 9 -12.21 -7.12 7.78
N LYS A 10 -12.05 -7.40 6.48
CA LYS A 10 -10.89 -8.13 5.96
C LYS A 10 -9.57 -7.37 6.09
N ARG A 11 -8.47 -8.10 6.24
CA ARG A 11 -7.10 -7.60 6.15
C ARG A 11 -6.57 -7.80 4.73
N ILE A 12 -6.19 -6.69 4.09
CA ILE A 12 -5.78 -6.64 2.69
C ILE A 12 -4.28 -6.36 2.57
N ALA A 13 -3.57 -7.07 1.70
CA ALA A 13 -2.26 -6.65 1.22
C ALA A 13 -2.44 -5.88 -0.10
N LEU A 14 -2.00 -4.61 -0.16
CA LEU A 14 -2.02 -3.82 -1.38
C LEU A 14 -0.60 -3.74 -1.96
N LEU A 15 -0.44 -4.26 -3.17
CA LEU A 15 0.85 -4.44 -3.82
C LEU A 15 1.02 -3.49 -5.01
N GLY A 16 2.00 -2.59 -4.90
CA GLY A 16 2.51 -1.74 -5.97
C GLY A 16 3.80 -2.27 -6.60
N LEU A 17 4.37 -1.47 -7.50
CA LEU A 17 5.53 -1.85 -8.32
C LEU A 17 6.88 -1.47 -7.71
N GLY A 18 6.88 -0.71 -6.61
CA GLY A 18 8.08 -0.27 -5.91
C GLY A 18 8.87 -1.42 -5.28
N ILE A 19 10.10 -1.13 -4.87
CA ILE A 19 11.03 -2.12 -4.30
C ILE A 19 10.58 -2.62 -2.93
N SER A 20 9.84 -1.81 -2.17
CA SER A 20 9.31 -2.20 -0.86
C SER A 20 8.32 -3.37 -0.92
N GLN A 21 7.91 -3.79 -2.13
CA GLN A 21 7.16 -5.03 -2.33
C GLN A 21 7.90 -6.28 -1.86
N ILE A 22 9.23 -6.23 -1.71
CA ILE A 22 10.03 -7.35 -1.19
C ILE A 22 9.62 -7.75 0.23
N ASP A 23 9.18 -6.80 1.05
CA ASP A 23 8.74 -7.08 2.42
C ASP A 23 7.47 -7.93 2.46
N TYR A 24 6.63 -7.88 1.42
CA TYR A 24 5.49 -8.78 1.28
C TYR A 24 5.97 -10.23 1.10
N LEU A 25 6.95 -10.47 0.23
CA LEU A 25 7.52 -11.79 -0.01
C LEU A 25 8.17 -12.35 1.26
N ILE A 26 9.01 -11.55 1.91
CA ILE A 26 9.66 -11.94 3.17
C ILE A 26 8.62 -12.21 4.26
N SER A 27 7.53 -11.45 4.30
CA SER A 27 6.44 -11.69 5.25
C SER A 27 5.72 -13.02 4.98
N LEU A 28 5.46 -13.37 3.72
CA LEU A 28 4.91 -14.68 3.36
C LEU A 28 5.85 -15.82 3.76
N GLU A 29 7.15 -15.67 3.54
CA GLU A 29 8.17 -16.64 3.99
C GLU A 29 8.16 -16.83 5.51
N ASN A 30 7.83 -15.76 6.25
CA ASN A 30 7.61 -15.79 7.70
C ASN A 30 6.17 -16.16 8.12
N SER A 31 5.39 -16.78 7.22
CA SER A 31 4.03 -17.26 7.48
C SER A 31 3.02 -16.17 7.86
N LYS A 32 3.25 -14.91 7.50
CA LYS A 32 2.22 -13.87 7.59
C LYS A 32 1.20 -14.08 6.48
N GLU A 33 -0.09 -13.92 6.82
CA GLU A 33 -1.21 -14.12 5.91
C GLU A 33 -2.09 -12.86 5.82
N TRP A 34 -2.81 -12.76 4.71
CA TRP A 34 -3.83 -11.74 4.44
C TRP A 34 -5.08 -12.41 3.88
N ASP A 35 -6.25 -11.82 4.13
CA ASP A 35 -7.53 -12.36 3.64
C ASP A 35 -7.66 -12.18 2.12
N GLU A 36 -7.10 -11.10 1.58
CA GLU A 36 -6.97 -10.87 0.13
C GLU A 36 -5.68 -10.09 -0.21
N THR A 37 -5.17 -10.35 -1.41
CA THR A 37 -4.06 -9.62 -2.02
C THR A 37 -4.56 -8.80 -3.21
N TRP A 38 -4.39 -7.49 -3.18
CA TRP A 38 -4.81 -6.57 -4.25
C TRP A 38 -3.57 -6.05 -4.98
N GLY A 39 -3.57 -6.13 -6.31
CA GLY A 39 -2.45 -5.71 -7.15
C GLY A 39 -2.71 -4.41 -7.89
N ILE A 40 -1.66 -3.60 -8.07
CA ILE A 40 -1.67 -2.41 -8.92
C ILE A 40 -1.03 -2.72 -10.27
N ASN A 41 -1.74 -2.45 -11.36
CA ASN A 41 -1.25 -2.57 -12.74
C ASN A 41 -0.52 -3.91 -13.00
N SER A 42 0.74 -3.87 -13.44
CA SER A 42 1.49 -5.07 -13.82
C SER A 42 2.00 -5.94 -12.67
N VAL A 43 1.72 -5.61 -11.41
CA VAL A 43 2.05 -6.50 -10.27
C VAL A 43 1.41 -7.87 -10.46
N ALA A 44 0.19 -7.91 -11.03
CA ALA A 44 -0.52 -9.15 -11.33
C ALA A 44 0.22 -10.07 -12.33
N GLY A 45 1.22 -9.56 -13.04
CA GLY A 45 2.07 -10.36 -13.91
C GLY A 45 3.19 -11.11 -13.16
N ALA A 46 3.47 -10.72 -11.92
CA ALA A 46 4.53 -11.30 -11.09
C ALA A 46 3.98 -12.02 -9.84
N LEU A 47 2.91 -11.49 -9.24
CA LEU A 47 2.36 -11.98 -7.98
C LEU A 47 0.89 -12.34 -8.13
N LYS A 48 0.46 -13.40 -7.43
CA LYS A 48 -0.95 -13.79 -7.38
C LYS A 48 -1.73 -12.70 -6.65
N CYS A 49 -2.77 -12.21 -7.30
CA CYS A 49 -3.69 -11.21 -6.75
C CYS A 49 -5.11 -11.77 -6.80
N ASP A 50 -5.91 -11.43 -5.79
CA ASP A 50 -7.35 -11.70 -5.74
C ASP A 50 -8.17 -10.61 -6.44
N ARG A 51 -7.61 -9.41 -6.57
CA ARG A 51 -8.16 -8.27 -7.31
C ARG A 51 -7.03 -7.42 -7.92
N VAL A 52 -7.31 -6.75 -9.03
CA VAL A 52 -6.34 -5.85 -9.68
C VAL A 52 -6.97 -4.48 -9.90
N PHE A 53 -6.21 -3.42 -9.67
CA PHE A 53 -6.58 -2.06 -10.04
C PHE A 53 -5.68 -1.59 -11.18
N MET A 54 -6.32 -1.24 -12.30
CA MET A 54 -5.68 -0.73 -13.51
C MET A 54 -6.58 0.37 -14.06
N MET A 55 -6.42 1.59 -13.53
CA MET A 55 -7.32 2.71 -13.86
C MET A 55 -7.08 3.32 -15.24
N ASP A 56 -5.99 2.96 -15.90
CA ASP A 56 -5.79 3.28 -17.32
C ASP A 56 -6.68 2.38 -18.20
N PRO A 57 -7.18 2.89 -19.34
CA PRO A 57 -7.94 2.07 -20.29
C PRO A 57 -7.08 0.93 -20.85
N ALA A 58 -7.69 -0.22 -21.11
CA ALA A 58 -6.98 -1.40 -21.62
C ALA A 58 -6.25 -1.12 -22.95
N SER A 59 -6.83 -0.25 -23.79
CA SER A 59 -6.24 0.21 -25.06
C SER A 59 -4.84 0.81 -24.90
N ARG A 60 -4.54 1.46 -23.76
CA ARG A 60 -3.20 2.01 -23.45
C ARG A 60 -2.11 0.92 -23.40
N PHE A 61 -2.48 -0.32 -23.08
CA PHE A 61 -1.56 -1.46 -23.01
C PHE A 61 -1.62 -2.34 -24.27
N LEU A 62 -2.82 -2.48 -24.84
CA LEU A 62 -3.07 -3.38 -25.96
C LEU A 62 -2.73 -2.75 -27.32
N ASP A 63 -2.98 -1.46 -27.48
CA ASP A 63 -2.96 -0.78 -28.77
C ASP A 63 -1.79 0.23 -28.91
N SER A 64 -1.16 0.62 -27.80
CA SER A 64 -0.01 1.52 -27.80
C SER A 64 1.13 1.02 -26.90
N GLU A 65 2.19 1.81 -26.82
CA GLU A 65 3.35 1.59 -25.93
C GLU A 65 3.37 2.60 -24.77
N ASP A 66 2.29 3.34 -24.55
CA ASP A 66 2.24 4.46 -23.59
C ASP A 66 2.33 4.00 -22.12
N ALA A 67 2.09 2.71 -21.85
CA ALA A 67 2.33 2.10 -20.55
C ALA A 67 3.81 1.79 -20.26
N GLY A 68 4.72 2.14 -21.18
CA GLY A 68 6.16 2.03 -21.01
C GLY A 68 6.63 0.60 -20.74
N LYS A 69 7.41 0.40 -19.68
CA LYS A 69 7.97 -0.93 -19.35
C LYS A 69 6.90 -1.97 -18.99
N GLN A 70 5.70 -1.53 -18.61
CA GLN A 70 4.59 -2.42 -18.27
C GLN A 70 3.87 -2.98 -19.50
N THR A 71 3.99 -2.34 -20.66
CA THR A 71 3.18 -2.67 -21.86
C THR A 71 3.23 -4.14 -22.22
N LYS A 72 4.43 -4.73 -22.36
CA LYS A 72 4.59 -6.11 -22.82
C LYS A 72 4.00 -7.13 -21.85
N VAL A 73 4.19 -6.93 -20.54
CA VAL A 73 3.65 -7.84 -19.53
C VAL A 73 2.13 -7.71 -19.43
N MET A 74 1.60 -6.47 -19.43
CA MET A 74 0.16 -6.22 -19.40
C MET A 74 -0.55 -6.81 -20.63
N ARG A 75 -0.02 -6.57 -21.83
CA ARG A 75 -0.55 -7.15 -23.08
C ARG A 75 -0.62 -8.68 -23.05
N LYS A 76 0.34 -9.33 -22.38
CA LYS A 76 0.36 -10.79 -22.20
C LYS A 76 -0.69 -11.28 -21.20
N ILE A 77 -0.84 -10.60 -20.06
CA ILE A 77 -1.63 -11.11 -18.95
C ILE A 77 -3.09 -10.70 -19.00
N LEU A 78 -3.41 -9.49 -19.49
CA LEU A 78 -4.77 -8.93 -19.44
C LEU A 78 -5.84 -9.87 -20.00
N PRO A 79 -5.69 -10.47 -21.20
CA PRO A 79 -6.72 -11.37 -21.74
C PRO A 79 -6.97 -12.64 -20.89
N ASN A 80 -6.02 -12.97 -20.01
CA ASN A 80 -5.98 -14.25 -19.29
C ASN A 80 -6.28 -14.11 -17.79
N ILE A 81 -6.19 -12.91 -17.22
CA ILE A 81 -6.52 -12.66 -15.80
C ILE A 81 -7.98 -13.02 -15.54
N LYS A 82 -8.22 -13.80 -14.47
CA LYS A 82 -9.57 -14.29 -14.08
C LYS A 82 -10.14 -13.63 -12.84
N VAL A 83 -9.34 -12.83 -12.15
CA VAL A 83 -9.77 -12.01 -11.00
C VAL A 83 -10.28 -10.66 -11.50
N PRO A 84 -11.19 -9.98 -10.76
CA PRO A 84 -11.72 -8.68 -11.21
C PRO A 84 -10.60 -7.65 -11.36
N ILE A 85 -10.62 -6.94 -12.49
CA ILE A 85 -9.74 -5.81 -12.79
C ILE A 85 -10.59 -4.54 -12.77
N TYR A 86 -10.40 -3.67 -11.79
CA TYR A 86 -11.10 -2.39 -11.77
C TYR A 86 -10.40 -1.39 -12.69
N SER A 87 -11.13 -0.81 -13.63
CA SER A 87 -10.64 0.16 -14.62
C SER A 87 -11.63 1.29 -14.87
N CYS A 88 -11.26 2.26 -15.71
CA CYS A 88 -12.11 3.41 -16.07
C CYS A 88 -13.08 3.13 -17.23
N GLU A 89 -12.93 2.00 -17.92
CA GLU A 89 -13.82 1.56 -19.00
C GLU A 89 -13.78 0.04 -19.14
N LEU A 90 -14.80 -0.54 -19.80
CA LEU A 90 -14.81 -1.96 -20.16
C LEU A 90 -14.10 -2.19 -21.51
N ASP A 91 -13.49 -3.36 -21.69
CA ASP A 91 -12.90 -3.79 -22.97
C ASP A 91 -13.17 -5.29 -23.20
N GLU A 92 -13.78 -5.64 -24.34
CA GLU A 92 -14.17 -7.02 -24.67
C GLU A 92 -12.97 -7.99 -24.74
N ARG A 93 -11.77 -7.48 -25.01
CA ARG A 93 -10.53 -8.27 -25.06
C ARG A 93 -10.03 -8.67 -23.67
N VAL A 94 -10.56 -8.03 -22.62
CA VAL A 94 -10.18 -8.22 -21.23
C VAL A 94 -11.45 -8.46 -20.40
N PRO A 95 -12.04 -9.67 -20.47
CA PRO A 95 -13.37 -9.95 -19.92
C PRO A 95 -13.46 -9.88 -18.39
N SER A 96 -12.33 -9.80 -17.70
CA SER A 96 -12.24 -9.62 -16.25
C SER A 96 -12.30 -8.16 -15.80
N ILE A 97 -12.31 -7.20 -16.74
CA ILE A 97 -12.49 -5.80 -16.39
C ILE A 97 -13.90 -5.57 -15.84
N VAL A 98 -13.93 -4.84 -14.74
CA VAL A 98 -15.13 -4.31 -14.12
C VAL A 98 -14.98 -2.80 -14.05
N ASP A 99 -16.02 -2.09 -14.46
CA ASP A 99 -16.06 -0.64 -14.36
C ASP A 99 -15.94 -0.21 -12.89
N TYR A 100 -15.00 0.68 -12.60
CA TYR A 100 -14.77 1.15 -11.23
C TYR A 100 -15.96 2.00 -10.78
N PRO A 101 -16.55 1.75 -9.59
CA PRO A 101 -17.71 2.48 -9.09
C PRO A 101 -17.35 3.89 -8.59
N LEU A 102 -16.90 4.75 -9.51
CA LEU A 102 -16.35 6.06 -9.20
C LEU A 102 -17.35 6.93 -8.45
N GLN A 103 -18.59 6.99 -8.96
CA GLN A 103 -19.62 7.84 -8.38
C GLN A 103 -20.01 7.37 -6.97
N GLU A 104 -20.21 6.07 -6.78
CA GLU A 104 -20.58 5.48 -5.49
C GLU A 104 -19.47 5.61 -4.46
N VAL A 105 -18.22 5.32 -4.84
CA VAL A 105 -17.05 5.48 -3.97
C VAL A 105 -16.88 6.95 -3.58
N CYS A 106 -16.90 7.88 -4.54
CA CYS A 106 -16.76 9.31 -4.24
C CYS A 106 -17.89 9.84 -3.35
N ASN A 107 -19.14 9.41 -3.60
CA ASN A 107 -20.29 9.83 -2.80
C ASN A 107 -20.25 9.26 -1.38
N ALA A 108 -19.79 8.03 -1.19
CA ALA A 108 -19.70 7.40 0.11
C ALA A 108 -18.53 7.94 0.94
N THR A 109 -17.38 8.20 0.31
CA THR A 109 -16.16 8.70 0.97
C THR A 109 -16.12 10.23 1.07
N LYS A 110 -17.05 10.92 0.41
CA LYS A 110 -17.13 12.38 0.27
C LYS A 110 -15.84 12.99 -0.28
N CYS A 111 -15.19 12.29 -1.21
CA CYS A 111 -13.89 12.67 -1.74
C CYS A 111 -13.70 12.14 -3.18
N ALA A 112 -13.15 12.98 -4.05
CA ALA A 112 -12.78 12.61 -5.42
C ALA A 112 -11.29 12.90 -5.73
N TYR A 113 -10.46 13.13 -4.71
CA TYR A 113 -9.04 13.42 -4.89
C TYR A 113 -8.26 12.13 -5.20
N MET A 114 -8.29 11.67 -6.45
CA MET A 114 -7.65 10.42 -6.89
C MET A 114 -6.79 10.68 -8.13
N ASN A 115 -5.49 10.91 -7.94
CA ASN A 115 -4.57 11.25 -9.04
C ASN A 115 -3.69 10.10 -9.53
N ASN A 116 -3.81 8.91 -8.93
CA ASN A 116 -3.08 7.71 -9.32
C ASN A 116 -3.88 6.45 -8.93
N THR A 117 -3.56 5.30 -9.54
CA THR A 117 -4.25 4.02 -9.34
C THR A 117 -4.30 3.55 -7.88
N VAL A 118 -3.26 3.84 -7.08
CA VAL A 118 -3.21 3.45 -5.66
C VAL A 118 -4.33 4.16 -4.88
N ALA A 119 -4.56 5.45 -5.14
CA ALA A 119 -5.64 6.20 -4.50
C ALA A 119 -7.03 5.59 -4.76
N TYR A 120 -7.28 5.05 -5.96
CA TYR A 120 -8.52 4.33 -6.27
C TYR A 120 -8.65 3.05 -5.44
N ALA A 121 -7.58 2.26 -5.30
CA ALA A 121 -7.61 1.06 -4.46
C ALA A 121 -7.88 1.39 -2.98
N LEU A 122 -7.26 2.45 -2.44
CA LEU A 122 -7.50 2.91 -1.07
C LEU A 122 -8.93 3.42 -0.86
N ALA A 123 -9.47 4.19 -1.81
CA ALA A 123 -10.84 4.66 -1.75
C ALA A 123 -11.85 3.50 -1.83
N PHE A 124 -11.56 2.49 -2.65
CA PHE A 124 -12.35 1.27 -2.75
C PHE A 124 -12.32 0.47 -1.43
N ALA A 125 -11.15 0.37 -0.78
CA ALA A 125 -11.00 -0.22 0.55
C ALA A 125 -11.85 0.50 1.60
N MET A 126 -11.80 1.84 1.62
CA MET A 126 -12.62 2.67 2.52
C MET A 126 -14.12 2.45 2.27
N TRP A 127 -14.52 2.44 1.00
CA TRP A 127 -15.92 2.25 0.62
C TRP A 127 -16.46 0.88 1.04
N ASN A 128 -15.64 -0.16 0.95
CA ASN A 128 -15.99 -1.52 1.37
C ASN A 128 -15.73 -1.81 2.86
N LYS A 129 -15.22 -0.84 3.63
CA LYS A 129 -14.97 -0.95 5.07
C LYS A 129 -14.09 -2.16 5.45
N VAL A 130 -12.99 -2.35 4.72
CA VAL A 130 -11.99 -3.37 5.10
C VAL A 130 -11.47 -3.08 6.51
N GLY A 131 -11.06 -4.11 7.26
CA GLY A 131 -10.58 -3.93 8.63
C GLY A 131 -9.14 -3.40 8.69
N ALA A 132 -8.31 -3.81 7.73
CA ALA A 132 -6.93 -3.38 7.63
C ALA A 132 -6.42 -3.38 6.19
N ILE A 133 -5.45 -2.53 5.88
CA ILE A 133 -4.72 -2.53 4.61
C ILE A 133 -3.22 -2.30 4.85
N ASP A 134 -2.41 -3.28 4.43
CA ASP A 134 -0.94 -3.22 4.49
C ASP A 134 -0.39 -2.88 3.10
N LEU A 135 0.40 -1.80 3.01
CA LEU A 135 0.95 -1.29 1.76
C LEU A 135 2.36 -1.80 1.51
N PHE A 136 2.57 -2.37 0.31
CA PHE A 136 3.85 -2.87 -0.16
C PHE A 136 4.10 -2.40 -1.60
N GLY A 137 5.32 -2.00 -1.94
CA GLY A 137 5.66 -1.51 -3.28
C GLY A 137 5.02 -0.16 -3.65
N ILE A 138 4.55 0.58 -2.65
CA ILE A 138 3.99 1.91 -2.83
C ILE A 138 5.09 2.91 -2.51
N ASP A 139 6.01 3.10 -3.46
CA ASP A 139 7.20 3.93 -3.29
C ASP A 139 7.10 5.11 -4.26
N PHE A 140 7.11 6.35 -3.75
CA PHE A 140 6.96 7.57 -4.57
C PHE A 140 8.27 8.32 -4.76
N SER A 141 9.15 8.27 -3.78
CA SER A 141 10.45 8.94 -3.82
C SER A 141 11.53 7.87 -3.90
N TYR A 142 12.44 7.97 -4.88
CA TYR A 142 13.61 7.09 -4.97
C TYR A 142 14.84 7.92 -4.65
N ARG A 143 15.65 7.46 -3.68
CA ARG A 143 16.80 8.22 -3.12
C ARG A 143 17.81 8.72 -4.17
N ASN A 144 17.84 8.09 -5.35
CA ASN A 144 18.78 8.42 -6.43
C ASN A 144 18.16 9.23 -7.58
N ASP A 145 16.88 9.62 -7.49
CA ASP A 145 16.19 10.40 -8.53
C ASP A 145 15.44 11.59 -7.91
N LEU A 146 16.20 12.54 -7.38
CA LEU A 146 15.73 13.79 -6.76
C LEU A 146 14.87 14.67 -7.68
N HIS A 147 14.90 14.42 -8.99
CA HIS A 147 14.19 15.20 -10.00
C HIS A 147 12.92 14.51 -10.53
N PHE A 148 12.70 13.24 -10.20
CA PHE A 148 11.42 12.60 -10.45
C PHE A 148 10.42 13.03 -9.38
N ALA A 149 9.48 13.87 -9.79
CA ALA A 149 8.45 14.41 -8.91
C ALA A 149 7.69 13.28 -8.20
N GLU A 150 7.49 13.47 -6.89
CA GLU A 150 6.67 12.68 -5.96
C GLU A 150 5.16 12.70 -6.32
N ALA A 151 4.82 12.91 -7.59
CA ALA A 151 3.47 13.12 -8.08
C ALA A 151 2.60 11.91 -7.70
N GLY A 152 1.68 12.14 -6.77
CA GLY A 152 0.80 11.11 -6.24
C GLY A 152 1.03 10.75 -4.77
N ARG A 153 2.21 11.03 -4.20
CA ARG A 153 2.52 10.76 -2.79
C ARG A 153 1.52 11.43 -1.86
N ALA A 154 1.36 12.75 -2.00
CA ALA A 154 0.41 13.54 -1.21
C ALA A 154 -1.04 13.04 -1.34
N CYS A 155 -1.43 12.54 -2.51
CA CYS A 155 -2.75 11.96 -2.72
C CYS A 155 -2.93 10.66 -1.95
N VAL A 156 -1.93 9.77 -2.00
CA VAL A 156 -1.94 8.52 -1.24
C VAL A 156 -1.93 8.81 0.27
N GLU A 157 -1.04 9.66 0.77
CA GLU A 157 -0.96 9.99 2.19
C GLU A 157 -2.26 10.62 2.71
N PHE A 158 -2.92 11.45 1.89
CA PHE A 158 -4.25 11.97 2.20
C PHE A 158 -5.29 10.85 2.34
N TRP A 159 -5.29 9.85 1.46
CA TRP A 159 -6.19 8.70 1.57
C TRP A 159 -5.87 7.80 2.75
N LEU A 160 -4.58 7.62 3.09
CA LEU A 160 -4.19 6.90 4.30
C LEU A 160 -4.75 7.57 5.55
N CYS A 161 -4.69 8.90 5.63
CA CYS A 161 -5.34 9.66 6.69
C CYS A 161 -6.85 9.37 6.75
N LYS A 162 -7.55 9.42 5.61
CA LYS A 162 -9.00 9.12 5.57
C LYS A 162 -9.32 7.69 6.03
N LEU A 163 -8.50 6.71 5.67
CA LEU A 163 -8.66 5.32 6.12
C LEU A 163 -8.53 5.23 7.65
N MET A 164 -7.46 5.80 8.21
CA MET A 164 -7.23 5.82 9.66
C MET A 164 -8.38 6.50 10.41
N GLU A 165 -8.85 7.66 9.92
CA GLU A 165 -10.01 8.38 10.50
C GLU A 165 -11.32 7.59 10.39
N SER A 166 -11.42 6.65 9.44
CA SER A 166 -12.58 5.74 9.33
C SER A 166 -12.46 4.46 10.16
N GLY A 167 -11.42 4.34 10.98
CA GLY A 167 -11.18 3.17 11.83
C GLY A 167 -10.53 1.99 11.09
N ILE A 168 -9.99 2.20 9.89
CA ILE A 168 -9.28 1.18 9.13
C ILE A 168 -7.81 1.20 9.54
N THR A 169 -7.28 0.02 9.91
CA THR A 169 -5.86 -0.10 10.27
C THR A 169 -5.00 0.03 9.01
N VAL A 170 -3.99 0.89 9.05
CA VAL A 170 -3.04 1.08 7.95
C VAL A 170 -1.67 0.57 8.37
N GLY A 171 -1.14 -0.39 7.61
CA GLY A 171 0.26 -0.82 7.68
C GLY A 171 1.03 -0.29 6.48
N VAL A 172 2.27 0.14 6.70
CA VAL A 172 3.18 0.56 5.63
C VAL A 172 4.48 -0.21 5.78
N SER A 173 5.00 -0.73 4.66
CA SER A 173 6.34 -1.33 4.64
C SER A 173 7.37 -0.35 5.23
N PRO A 174 8.25 -0.80 6.14
CA PRO A 174 9.35 0.01 6.66
C PRO A 174 10.40 0.35 5.60
N ARG A 175 10.31 -0.19 4.37
CA ARG A 175 11.14 0.18 3.21
C ARG A 175 10.48 1.23 2.31
N SER A 176 9.21 1.55 2.53
CA SER A 176 8.47 2.47 1.68
C SER A 176 8.78 3.92 2.02
N THR A 177 8.82 4.77 0.99
CA THR A 177 8.96 6.23 1.17
C THR A 177 7.65 6.94 1.50
N VAL A 178 6.52 6.24 1.51
CA VAL A 178 5.24 6.80 1.95
C VAL A 178 5.24 6.98 3.47
N LEU A 179 4.72 8.12 3.94
CA LEU A 179 4.74 8.50 5.36
C LEU A 179 6.14 8.51 5.99
N ASP A 180 7.19 8.63 5.16
CA ASP A 180 8.59 8.55 5.58
C ASP A 180 8.90 7.27 6.39
N ALA A 181 8.23 6.15 6.04
CA ALA A 181 8.38 4.89 6.76
C ALA A 181 9.81 4.32 6.67
N ASP A 182 10.55 4.64 5.61
CA ASP A 182 11.96 4.27 5.41
C ASP A 182 12.97 5.17 6.15
N VAL A 183 12.51 6.23 6.81
CA VAL A 183 13.35 7.10 7.64
C VAL A 183 13.54 6.45 9.02
N PRO A 184 14.78 6.42 9.57
CA PRO A 184 15.04 5.94 10.92
C PRO A 184 14.13 6.60 11.97
N ALA A 185 13.67 5.82 12.95
CA ALA A 185 12.66 6.28 13.89
C ALA A 185 13.09 7.53 14.70
N ASP A 186 14.39 7.67 14.96
CA ASP A 186 15.03 8.80 15.64
C ASP A 186 15.29 10.03 14.74
N GLU A 187 15.05 9.91 13.44
CA GLU A 187 15.14 11.02 12.47
C GLU A 187 13.77 11.61 12.11
N ARG A 188 12.67 10.88 12.35
CA ARG A 188 11.31 11.27 11.92
C ARG A 188 10.76 12.53 12.58
N LEU A 189 11.10 12.77 13.84
CA LEU A 189 10.67 13.99 14.54
C LEU A 189 11.56 15.16 14.11
N TYR A 190 11.08 15.94 13.15
CA TYR A 190 11.82 17.10 12.63
C TYR A 190 12.21 18.07 13.75
N GLY A 191 13.48 18.50 13.76
CA GLY A 191 14.07 19.31 14.81
C GLY A 191 14.55 18.50 16.02
N TYR A 192 13.76 17.55 16.50
CA TYR A 192 14.12 16.70 17.65
C TYR A 192 15.26 15.71 17.35
N HIS A 193 15.40 15.28 16.10
CA HIS A 193 16.54 14.46 15.65
C HIS A 193 17.91 15.15 15.79
N ARG A 194 17.94 16.46 16.07
CA ARG A 194 19.18 17.25 16.21
C ARG A 194 19.64 17.40 17.66
N LEU A 195 18.91 16.84 18.61
CA LEU A 195 19.28 16.86 20.03
C LEU A 195 20.39 15.84 20.29
N ASP A 196 21.20 16.06 21.34
CA ASP A 196 22.25 15.10 21.77
C ASP A 196 21.68 13.70 22.05
N LYS A 197 20.41 13.65 22.46
CA LYS A 197 19.61 12.43 22.62
C LYS A 197 18.32 12.57 21.80
N PRO A 198 18.31 12.13 20.53
CA PRO A 198 17.15 12.20 19.67
C PRO A 198 15.92 11.54 20.30
N LEU A 199 14.75 12.15 20.09
CA LEU A 199 13.47 11.58 20.52
C LEU A 199 12.85 10.75 19.39
N VAL A 200 12.16 9.68 19.76
CA VAL A 200 11.33 8.88 18.86
C VAL A 200 9.89 8.92 19.37
N ALA A 201 8.93 8.87 18.44
CA ALA A 201 7.51 8.73 18.73
C ALA A 201 7.03 7.35 18.30
N ILE A 202 6.37 6.64 19.21
CA ILE A 202 5.80 5.31 18.97
C ILE A 202 4.30 5.37 19.29
N PRO A 203 3.41 4.97 18.36
CA PRO A 203 1.98 4.95 18.62
C PRO A 203 1.65 3.87 19.65
N HIS A 204 0.94 4.21 20.73
CA HIS A 204 0.49 3.27 21.76
C HIS A 204 -0.97 3.52 22.13
N LYS A 205 -1.86 2.61 21.71
CA LYS A 205 -3.32 2.72 21.91
C LYS A 205 -3.81 4.07 21.37
N ASP A 206 -4.50 4.86 22.19
CA ASP A 206 -5.03 6.19 21.84
C ASP A 206 -4.02 7.33 22.13
N SER A 207 -2.74 7.00 22.31
CA SER A 207 -1.70 7.95 22.73
C SER A 207 -0.37 7.67 22.04
N TRP A 208 0.65 8.48 22.36
CA TRP A 208 2.00 8.31 21.86
C TRP A 208 2.98 8.17 23.02
N ILE A 209 3.90 7.22 22.90
CA ILE A 209 5.09 7.15 23.74
C ILE A 209 6.18 7.96 23.03
N ILE A 210 6.69 8.98 23.72
CA ILE A 210 7.78 9.82 23.22
C ILE A 210 8.93 9.75 24.21
N ALA A 211 10.08 9.25 23.75
CA ALA A 211 11.25 9.07 24.61
C ALA A 211 12.57 9.19 23.82
N PRO A 212 13.69 9.46 24.50
CA PRO A 212 15.02 9.34 23.92
C PRO A 212 15.27 7.96 23.31
N ASN A 213 15.98 7.91 22.17
CA ASN A 213 16.25 6.66 21.45
C ASN A 213 16.90 5.59 22.34
N ASP A 214 17.80 6.01 23.23
CA ASP A 214 18.51 5.13 24.19
C ASP A 214 17.62 4.52 25.29
N LYS A 215 16.35 4.92 25.40
CA LYS A 215 15.40 4.44 26.43
C LYS A 215 14.20 3.68 25.88
N ILE A 216 14.09 3.59 24.55
CA ILE A 216 12.88 3.08 23.90
C ILE A 216 12.73 1.59 24.06
N GLU A 217 13.81 0.81 23.94
CA GLU A 217 13.73 -0.65 24.08
C GLU A 217 13.19 -1.05 25.45
N ASP A 218 13.57 -0.31 26.49
CA ASP A 218 13.10 -0.56 27.85
C ASP A 218 11.60 -0.23 27.97
N LEU A 219 11.17 0.93 27.46
CA LEU A 219 9.76 1.33 27.46
C LEU A 219 8.87 0.39 26.63
N LEU A 220 9.36 -0.08 25.49
CA LEU A 220 8.64 -1.04 24.65
C LEU A 220 8.44 -2.37 25.37
N LYS A 221 9.47 -2.88 26.05
CA LYS A 221 9.37 -4.09 26.89
C LYS A 221 8.37 -3.89 28.02
N GLU A 222 8.39 -2.74 28.69
CA GLU A 222 7.42 -2.41 29.76
C GLU A 222 5.96 -2.43 29.26
N HIS A 223 5.75 -2.01 28.00
CA HIS A 223 4.42 -1.94 27.39
C HIS A 223 4.05 -3.17 26.54
N ASN A 224 4.88 -4.23 26.52
CA ASN A 224 4.75 -5.40 25.63
C ASN A 224 4.53 -5.01 24.16
N MET A 225 5.33 -4.07 23.68
CA MET A 225 5.32 -3.57 22.31
C MET A 225 6.63 -3.90 21.60
N GLU A 226 6.58 -3.95 20.28
CA GLU A 226 7.75 -4.06 19.43
C GLU A 226 7.74 -2.93 18.38
N ILE A 227 8.92 -2.42 18.03
CA ILE A 227 9.04 -1.55 16.85
C ILE A 227 8.83 -2.41 15.62
N ILE A 228 8.03 -1.91 14.68
CA ILE A 228 7.93 -2.49 13.34
C ILE A 228 9.30 -2.36 12.67
N GLN A 229 10.01 -3.47 12.58
CA GLN A 229 11.30 -3.56 11.88
C GLN A 229 11.11 -4.06 10.46
N GLU A 230 12.11 -3.82 9.61
CA GLU A 230 12.21 -4.47 8.31
C GLU A 230 12.09 -5.98 8.45
N ALA A 231 11.20 -6.57 7.65
CA ALA A 231 11.06 -8.01 7.61
C ALA A 231 12.40 -8.63 7.18
N LYS A 232 12.85 -9.63 7.92
CA LYS A 232 14.07 -10.39 7.61
C LYS A 232 13.69 -11.77 7.09
N PRO A 233 14.42 -12.32 6.11
CA PRO A 233 14.22 -13.70 5.68
C PRO A 233 14.28 -14.67 6.86
N PRO A 234 13.53 -15.79 6.82
CA PRO A 234 13.57 -16.77 7.89
C PRO A 234 15.00 -17.32 8.06
N GLU A 235 15.53 -17.21 9.28
CA GLU A 235 16.81 -17.82 9.63
C GLU A 235 16.63 -19.33 9.83
N PRO A 236 17.56 -20.18 9.33
CA PRO A 236 17.48 -21.62 9.56
C PRO A 236 17.51 -21.91 11.08
N TYR A 237 16.61 -22.79 11.52
CA TYR A 237 16.52 -23.21 12.92
C TYR A 237 17.89 -23.66 13.43
N LYS A 238 18.45 -22.91 14.39
CA LYS A 238 19.59 -23.38 15.16
C LYS A 238 19.03 -24.37 16.19
N GLY A 239 19.23 -25.65 15.88
CA GLY A 239 18.96 -26.80 16.76
C GLY A 239 19.30 -26.54 18.22
#